data_AF-X0Y2G1-F1
#
_entry.id   AF-X0Y2G1-F1
#
_cell.length_a   1.000
_cell.length_b   1.000
_cell.length_c   1.000
_cell.angle_alpha   90.00
_cell.angle_beta   90.00
_cell.angle_gamma   90.00
#
_symmetry.space_group_name_H-M   'P 1'
#
loop_
_entity.id
_entity.type
_entity.pdbx_description
1 polymer ?
#
loop_
_entity_poly.entity_id
_entity_poly.type
_entity_poly.pdbx_seq_one_letter_code
_entity_poly.pdbx_strand_id
1 'polypeptide(L)'
;MKSPKSPINNLFLIGAGFTKSVFPDAPLNKDLLMELCNDTAICTALKKYRREFKTDDIEILLTRLDLEITIPKAKRQTALQTVRKAIEQRLSEYFGRFRFKEEVVANSIWLKDFVNLFQPNDAIISLNYDCLLEGVLDYYEAWSPKRRL
;
A
#
# COMPACT_ATOMS: atom_id res chain seq x y z
N MET A 1 -4.11 -21.77 30.02
CA MET A 1 -2.69 -21.38 29.85
C MET A 1 -2.51 -20.84 28.44
N LYS A 2 -2.02 -19.61 28.26
CA LYS A 2 -1.60 -19.13 26.93
C LYS A 2 -0.30 -19.86 26.58
N SER A 3 -0.24 -20.57 25.47
CA SER A 3 1.05 -21.09 25.01
C SER A 3 2.00 -19.90 24.80
N PRO A 4 3.28 -20.02 25.12
CA PRO A 4 4.25 -18.99 24.78
C PRO A 4 4.20 -18.79 23.26
N LYS A 5 4.05 -17.53 22.82
CA LYS A 5 4.15 -17.21 21.39
C LYS A 5 5.54 -17.67 20.93
N SER A 6 5.57 -18.58 19.96
CA SER A 6 6.80 -18.94 19.28
C SER A 6 7.46 -17.67 18.70
N PRO A 7 8.78 -17.51 18.84
CA PRO A 7 9.48 -16.39 18.26
C PRO A 7 9.31 -16.39 16.74
N ILE A 8 9.32 -15.20 16.14
CA ILE A 8 9.35 -15.04 14.68
C ILE A 8 10.70 -15.58 14.19
N ASN A 9 10.69 -16.36 13.12
CA ASN A 9 11.90 -16.91 12.52
C ASN A 9 12.66 -15.81 11.77
N ASN A 10 12.04 -15.24 10.73
CA ASN A 10 12.58 -14.11 9.96
C ASN A 10 11.56 -12.98 9.82
N LEU A 11 12.06 -11.76 9.66
CA LEU A 11 11.25 -10.58 9.34
C LEU A 11 11.63 -10.05 7.96
N PHE A 12 10.64 -10.01 7.07
CA PHE A 12 10.77 -9.45 5.73
C PHE A 12 10.07 -8.09 5.65
N LEU A 13 10.77 -7.11 5.09
CA LEU A 13 10.21 -5.80 4.76
C LEU A 13 10.15 -5.66 3.25
N ILE A 14 8.94 -5.62 2.69
CA ILE A 14 8.70 -5.58 1.24
C ILE A 14 8.20 -4.19 0.87
N GLY A 15 8.94 -3.52 -0.02
CA GLY A 15 8.60 -2.18 -0.51
C GLY A 15 8.08 -2.17 -1.95
N ALA A 16 7.81 -0.96 -2.46
CA ALA A 16 7.16 -0.75 -3.76
C ALA A 16 7.93 -1.33 -4.97
N GLY A 17 9.23 -1.61 -4.79
CA GLY A 17 10.06 -2.30 -5.78
C GLY A 17 9.53 -3.69 -6.17
N PHE A 18 8.85 -4.38 -5.25
CA PHE A 18 8.22 -5.68 -5.54
C PHE A 18 7.08 -5.54 -6.54
N THR A 19 6.16 -4.60 -6.33
CA THR A 19 5.08 -4.34 -7.30
C THR A 19 5.66 -3.84 -8.62
N LYS A 20 6.70 -3.01 -8.59
CA LYS A 20 7.34 -2.47 -9.80
C LYS A 20 8.08 -3.53 -10.62
N SER A 21 8.63 -4.58 -9.99
CA SER A 21 9.29 -5.67 -10.73
C SER A 21 8.30 -6.57 -11.47
N VAL A 22 7.04 -6.58 -11.04
CA VAL A 22 5.94 -7.29 -11.70
C VAL A 22 5.19 -6.39 -12.69
N PHE A 23 4.93 -5.15 -12.30
CA PHE A 23 4.25 -4.13 -13.08
C PHE A 23 5.19 -2.93 -13.26
N PRO A 24 5.94 -2.84 -14.37
CA PRO A 24 6.92 -1.77 -14.58
C PRO A 24 6.35 -0.35 -14.44
N ASP A 25 5.08 -0.17 -14.78
CA ASP A 25 4.34 1.08 -14.71
C ASP A 25 3.83 1.43 -13.30
N ALA A 26 4.03 0.56 -12.30
CA ALA A 26 3.71 0.88 -10.92
C ALA A 26 4.60 2.06 -10.44
N PRO A 27 4.00 3.13 -9.88
CA PRO A 27 4.76 4.29 -9.47
C PRO A 27 5.51 4.00 -8.18
N LEU A 28 6.66 4.65 -8.02
CA LEU A 28 7.25 4.79 -6.69
C LEU A 28 6.55 5.94 -5.96
N ASN A 29 6.71 6.03 -4.64
CA ASN A 29 6.04 7.05 -3.81
C ASN A 29 6.23 8.49 -4.32
N LYS A 30 7.43 8.80 -4.83
CA LYS A 30 7.78 10.11 -5.41
C LYS A 30 7.01 10.45 -6.70
N ASP A 31 6.55 9.43 -7.43
CA ASP A 31 5.84 9.59 -8.71
C ASP A 31 4.31 9.55 -8.50
N LEU A 32 3.88 8.87 -7.43
CA LEU A 32 2.48 8.61 -7.12
C LEU A 32 1.63 9.88 -6.95
N LEU A 33 2.17 10.92 -6.31
CA LEU A 33 1.42 12.17 -6.13
C LEU A 33 1.06 12.82 -7.47
N MET A 34 1.93 12.73 -8.48
CA MET A 34 1.65 13.25 -9.82
C MET A 34 0.57 12.44 -10.52
N GLU A 35 0.66 11.11 -10.45
CA GLU A 35 -0.31 10.20 -11.05
C GLU A 35 -1.73 10.39 -10.49
N LEU A 36 -1.84 10.61 -9.18
CA LEU A 36 -3.13 10.87 -8.52
C LEU A 36 -3.73 12.24 -8.90
N CYS A 37 -2.91 13.19 -9.36
CA CYS A 37 -3.34 14.54 -9.76
C CYS A 37 -3.95 14.62 -11.17
N ASN A 38 -4.11 13.50 -11.87
CA ASN A 38 -4.79 13.49 -13.18
C ASN A 38 -6.33 13.67 -13.08
N ASP A 39 -6.93 13.57 -11.89
CA ASP A 39 -8.37 13.80 -11.64
C ASP A 39 -8.64 15.22 -11.11
N THR A 40 -9.47 16.01 -11.81
CA THR A 40 -9.66 17.45 -11.54
C THR A 40 -10.10 17.85 -10.12
N ALA A 41 -10.98 17.09 -9.46
CA ALA A 41 -11.55 17.51 -8.18
C ALA A 41 -10.59 17.24 -7.00
N ILE A 42 -10.08 16.02 -6.92
CA ILE A 42 -9.10 15.61 -5.90
C ILE A 42 -7.77 16.33 -6.12
N CYS A 43 -7.39 16.55 -7.38
CA CYS A 43 -6.21 17.31 -7.75
C CYS A 43 -6.22 18.72 -7.18
N THR A 44 -7.39 19.35 -7.03
CA THR A 44 -7.47 20.68 -6.40
C THR A 44 -7.07 20.63 -4.92
N ALA A 45 -7.58 19.64 -4.18
CA ALA A 45 -7.24 19.45 -2.77
C ALA A 45 -5.78 18.99 -2.59
N LEU A 46 -5.32 18.01 -3.39
CA LEU A 46 -3.93 17.55 -3.39
C LEU A 46 -2.96 18.68 -3.74
N LYS A 47 -3.22 19.47 -4.79
CA LYS A 47 -2.40 20.65 -5.15
C LYS A 47 -2.35 21.67 -4.03
N LYS A 48 -3.47 21.91 -3.33
CA LYS A 48 -3.51 22.81 -2.18
C LYS A 48 -2.55 22.34 -1.09
N TYR A 49 -2.71 21.10 -0.61
CA TYR A 49 -1.89 20.58 0.50
C TYR A 49 -0.44 20.30 0.10
N ARG A 50 -0.19 19.90 -1.16
CA ARG A 50 1.16 19.83 -1.75
C ARG A 50 1.90 21.16 -1.61
N ARG A 51 1.24 22.28 -1.97
CA ARG A 51 1.80 23.64 -1.83
C ARG A 51 1.95 24.07 -0.38
N GLU A 52 0.95 23.82 0.45
CA GLU A 52 0.95 24.17 1.88
C GLU A 52 2.09 23.45 2.62
N PHE A 53 2.29 22.17 2.33
CA PHE A 53 3.31 21.35 2.99
C PHE A 53 4.68 21.37 2.30
N LYS A 54 4.78 21.92 1.08
CA LYS A 54 6.02 21.97 0.29
C LYS A 54 6.66 20.59 0.12
N THR A 55 5.86 19.61 -0.26
CA THR A 55 6.32 18.23 -0.48
C THR A 55 5.75 17.71 -1.79
N ASP A 56 6.55 16.96 -2.53
CA ASP A 56 6.09 16.16 -3.68
C ASP A 56 5.91 14.68 -3.31
N ASP A 57 6.28 14.33 -2.08
CA ASP A 57 6.13 13.00 -1.51
C ASP A 57 4.73 12.84 -0.89
N ILE A 58 3.99 11.85 -1.39
CA ILE A 58 2.66 11.49 -0.90
C ILE A 58 2.68 11.00 0.55
N GLU A 59 3.71 10.30 1.00
CA GLU A 59 3.79 9.81 2.38
C GLU A 59 3.93 10.98 3.36
N ILE A 60 4.78 11.95 3.02
CA ILE A 60 4.92 13.18 3.82
C ILE A 60 3.61 13.97 3.80
N LEU A 61 2.95 14.06 2.65
CA LEU A 61 1.66 14.75 2.52
C LEU A 61 0.59 14.10 3.41
N LEU A 62 0.43 12.78 3.32
CA LEU A 62 -0.54 12.01 4.11
C LEU A 62 -0.24 12.11 5.60
N THR A 63 1.03 11.94 6.00
CA THR A 63 1.45 12.05 7.40
C THR A 63 1.11 13.42 7.98
N ARG A 64 1.38 14.50 7.23
CA ARG A 64 1.04 15.86 7.69
C ARG A 64 -0.46 16.09 7.73
N LEU A 65 -1.21 15.56 6.75
CA LEU A 65 -2.67 15.64 6.74
C LEU A 65 -3.25 14.93 7.97
N ASP A 66 -2.74 13.74 8.30
CA ASP A 66 -3.16 12.97 9.46
C ASP A 66 -2.82 13.72 10.77
N LEU A 67 -1.63 14.32 10.87
CA LEU A 67 -1.27 15.18 12.01
C LEU A 67 -2.23 16.37 12.15
N GLU A 68 -2.59 17.07 11.07
CA GLU A 68 -3.57 18.16 11.14
C GLU A 68 -4.97 17.68 11.58
N ILE A 69 -5.38 16.48 11.18
CA ILE A 69 -6.66 15.87 11.59
C ILE A 69 -6.69 15.61 13.11
N THR A 70 -5.55 15.32 13.74
CA THR A 70 -5.48 15.12 15.20
C THR A 70 -5.67 16.41 16.01
N ILE A 71 -5.47 17.59 15.40
CA ILE A 71 -5.59 18.87 16.10
C ILE A 71 -7.08 19.20 16.34
N PRO A 72 -7.53 19.42 17.59
CA PRO A 72 -8.94 19.64 17.90
C PRO A 72 -9.49 20.96 17.30
N LYS A 73 -10.14 20.88 16.14
CA LYS A 73 -10.93 21.98 15.52
C LYS A 73 -12.10 21.41 14.71
N ALA A 74 -13.30 21.39 15.30
CA ALA A 74 -14.49 20.70 14.74
C ALA A 74 -14.78 20.98 13.25
N LYS A 75 -14.68 22.23 12.77
CA LYS A 75 -14.96 22.56 11.36
C LYS A 75 -13.84 22.21 10.37
N ARG A 76 -12.57 22.32 10.79
CA ARG A 76 -11.41 22.01 9.92
C ARG A 76 -11.17 20.50 9.86
N GLN A 77 -11.40 19.81 10.96
CA GLN A 77 -11.19 18.36 11.09
C GLN A 77 -12.10 17.56 10.15
N THR A 78 -13.41 17.83 10.10
CA THR A 78 -14.33 17.13 9.19
C THR A 78 -13.93 17.32 7.73
N ALA A 79 -13.58 18.55 7.33
CA ALA A 79 -13.15 18.84 5.96
C ALA A 79 -11.85 18.10 5.60
N LEU A 80 -10.86 18.05 6.51
CA LEU A 80 -9.61 17.32 6.31
C LEU A 80 -9.84 15.81 6.22
N GLN A 81 -10.74 15.25 7.05
CA GLN A 81 -11.12 13.84 6.96
C GLN A 81 -11.78 13.50 5.63
N THR A 82 -12.64 14.38 5.10
CA THR A 82 -13.22 14.20 3.76
C THR A 82 -12.15 14.17 2.68
N VAL A 83 -11.16 15.08 2.74
CA VAL A 83 -10.03 15.07 1.81
C VAL A 83 -9.21 13.78 1.95
N ARG A 84 -8.89 13.38 3.19
CA ARG A 84 -8.10 12.16 3.46
C ARG A 84 -8.76 10.91 2.91
N LYS A 85 -10.08 10.77 3.09
CA LYS A 85 -10.88 9.67 2.52
C LYS A 85 -10.91 9.69 1.00
N ALA A 86 -11.03 10.87 0.38
CA ALA A 86 -11.00 10.98 -1.08
C ALA A 86 -9.64 10.54 -1.66
N ILE A 87 -8.54 10.90 -1.00
CA ILE A 87 -7.19 10.45 -1.38
C ILE A 87 -7.08 8.92 -1.24
N GLU A 88 -7.58 8.37 -0.14
CA GLU A 88 -7.64 6.92 0.14
C GLU A 88 -8.38 6.15 -0.94
N GLN A 89 -9.57 6.62 -1.30
CA GLN A 89 -10.36 6.03 -2.38
C GLN A 89 -9.59 6.08 -3.70
N ARG A 90 -8.95 7.22 -4.01
CA ARG A 90 -8.20 7.36 -5.25
C ARG A 90 -6.97 6.47 -5.31
N LEU A 91 -6.25 6.32 -4.19
CA LEU A 91 -5.16 5.36 -4.05
C LEU A 91 -5.66 3.94 -4.32
N SER A 92 -6.77 3.55 -3.69
CA SER A 92 -7.36 2.21 -3.89
C SER A 92 -7.76 1.96 -5.34
N GLU A 93 -8.43 2.93 -5.98
CA GLU A 93 -8.79 2.85 -7.41
C GLU A 93 -7.56 2.75 -8.30
N TYR A 94 -6.53 3.54 -8.02
CA TYR A 94 -5.30 3.55 -8.79
C TYR A 94 -4.56 2.21 -8.66
N PHE A 95 -4.32 1.75 -7.44
CA PHE A 95 -3.58 0.51 -7.16
C PHE A 95 -4.38 -0.77 -7.44
N GLY A 96 -5.70 -0.69 -7.56
CA GLY A 96 -6.54 -1.81 -7.99
C GLY A 96 -6.13 -2.40 -9.36
N ARG A 97 -5.42 -1.64 -10.20
CA ARG A 97 -4.87 -2.13 -11.48
C ARG A 97 -3.66 -3.06 -11.33
N PHE A 98 -2.93 -2.98 -10.22
CA PHE A 98 -1.74 -3.79 -9.91
C PHE A 98 -2.06 -5.00 -9.02
N ARG A 99 -3.32 -5.40 -8.97
CA ARG A 99 -3.75 -6.58 -8.23
C ARG A 99 -3.24 -7.87 -8.88
N PHE A 100 -3.13 -8.90 -8.06
CA PHE A 100 -2.85 -10.26 -8.52
C PHE A 100 -3.86 -10.74 -9.58
N LYS A 101 -3.35 -11.44 -10.59
CA LYS A 101 -4.09 -12.25 -11.58
C LYS A 101 -3.23 -13.47 -11.88
N GLU A 102 -3.82 -14.61 -12.22
CA GLU A 102 -3.03 -15.83 -12.53
C GLU A 102 -2.03 -15.63 -13.68
N GLU A 103 -2.36 -14.77 -14.65
CA GLU A 103 -1.47 -14.35 -15.74
C GLU A 103 -0.16 -13.72 -15.24
N VAL A 104 -0.16 -13.07 -14.08
CA VAL A 104 1.05 -12.51 -13.45
C VAL A 104 2.05 -13.62 -13.15
N VAL A 105 1.58 -14.74 -12.63
CA VAL A 105 2.42 -15.90 -12.29
C VAL A 105 2.97 -16.55 -13.56
N ALA A 106 2.15 -16.66 -14.60
CA ALA A 106 2.60 -17.19 -15.89
C ALA A 106 3.74 -16.35 -16.49
N ASN A 107 3.70 -15.03 -16.30
CA ASN A 107 4.68 -14.09 -16.84
C ASN A 107 5.88 -13.82 -15.91
N SER A 108 5.79 -14.20 -14.64
CA SER A 108 6.82 -13.91 -13.62
C SER A 108 7.17 -15.18 -12.83
N ILE A 109 7.87 -16.11 -13.49
CA ILE A 109 8.22 -17.43 -12.94
C ILE A 109 8.99 -17.32 -11.60
N TRP A 110 9.79 -16.26 -11.45
CA TRP A 110 10.57 -15.99 -10.23
C TRP A 110 9.70 -15.81 -8.97
N LEU A 111 8.41 -15.49 -9.11
CA LEU A 111 7.50 -15.34 -7.96
C LEU A 111 7.37 -16.62 -7.16
N LYS A 112 7.42 -17.79 -7.81
CA LYS A 112 7.42 -19.08 -7.11
C LYS A 112 8.65 -19.21 -6.21
N ASP A 113 9.82 -18.90 -6.76
CA ASP A 113 11.08 -19.00 -6.04
C ASP A 113 11.13 -18.01 -4.89
N PHE A 114 10.59 -16.79 -5.10
CA PHE A 114 10.44 -15.79 -4.06
C PHE A 114 9.54 -16.28 -2.91
N VAL A 115 8.38 -16.87 -3.20
CA VAL A 115 7.50 -17.42 -2.16
C VAL A 115 8.16 -18.58 -1.40
N ASN A 116 8.94 -19.42 -2.08
CA ASN A 116 9.67 -20.53 -1.46
C ASN A 116 10.76 -20.07 -0.46
N LEU A 117 11.10 -18.78 -0.43
CA LEU A 117 11.99 -18.23 0.60
C LEU A 117 11.32 -18.17 1.97
N PHE A 118 9.99 -18.07 2.02
CA PHE A 118 9.26 -17.94 3.27
C PHE A 118 9.06 -19.28 3.96
N GLN A 119 9.20 -19.27 5.28
CA GLN A 119 9.00 -20.39 6.17
C GLN A 119 7.79 -20.16 7.08
N PRO A 120 7.19 -21.23 7.63
CA PRO A 120 6.21 -21.09 8.71
C PRO A 120 6.78 -20.25 9.86
N ASN A 121 5.94 -19.37 10.45
CA ASN A 121 6.31 -18.39 11.48
C ASN A 121 7.27 -17.27 11.05
N ASP A 122 7.51 -17.06 9.76
CA ASP A 122 8.05 -15.79 9.28
C ASP A 122 7.01 -14.67 9.39
N ALA A 123 7.50 -13.43 9.51
CA ALA A 123 6.68 -12.23 9.48
C ALA A 123 7.03 -11.41 8.24
N ILE A 124 6.00 -10.97 7.51
CA ILE A 124 6.13 -10.13 6.33
C ILE A 124 5.41 -8.81 6.61
N ILE A 125 6.11 -7.70 6.40
CA ILE A 125 5.55 -6.35 6.44
C ILE A 125 5.64 -5.79 5.02
N SER A 126 4.48 -5.61 4.39
CA SER A 126 4.37 -4.88 3.13
C SER A 126 4.15 -3.39 3.41
N LEU A 127 4.90 -2.55 2.71
CA LEU A 127 4.69 -1.09 2.71
C LEU A 127 3.92 -0.62 1.47
N ASN A 128 3.35 -1.54 0.70
CA ASN A 128 2.69 -1.24 -0.56
C ASN A 128 1.21 -0.92 -0.35
N TYR A 129 0.66 -0.08 -1.24
CA TYR A 129 -0.77 0.26 -1.24
C TYR A 129 -1.64 -0.73 -2.02
N ASP A 130 -1.03 -1.61 -2.82
CA ASP A 130 -1.71 -2.69 -3.54
C ASP A 130 -1.78 -3.98 -2.69
N CYS A 131 -2.43 -5.01 -3.27
CA CYS A 131 -2.56 -6.33 -2.67
C CYS A 131 -1.90 -7.44 -3.50
N LEU A 132 -0.86 -7.11 -4.29
CA LEU A 132 -0.20 -8.07 -5.17
C LEU A 132 0.46 -9.19 -4.35
N LEU A 133 1.22 -8.83 -3.33
CA LEU A 133 1.99 -9.77 -2.52
C LEU A 133 1.05 -10.78 -1.83
N GLU A 134 -0.03 -10.29 -1.23
CA GLU A 134 -1.05 -11.10 -0.57
C GLU A 134 -1.68 -12.10 -1.55
N GLY A 135 -1.99 -11.65 -2.77
CA GLY A 135 -2.53 -12.53 -3.81
C GLY A 135 -1.53 -13.59 -4.28
N VAL A 136 -0.25 -13.23 -4.41
CA VAL A 136 0.83 -14.18 -4.76
C VAL A 136 1.00 -15.23 -3.65
N LEU A 137 1.00 -14.81 -2.38
CA LEU A 137 1.12 -15.72 -1.25
C LEU A 137 -0.08 -16.67 -1.11
N ASP A 138 -1.30 -16.18 -1.36
CA ASP A 138 -2.52 -16.99 -1.36
C ASP A 138 -2.53 -18.01 -2.50
N TYR A 139 -2.10 -17.59 -3.70
CA TYR A 139 -2.01 -18.48 -4.86
C TYR A 139 -1.06 -19.67 -4.66
N TYR A 140 0.09 -19.44 -4.02
CA TYR A 140 1.07 -20.50 -3.71
C TYR A 140 0.83 -21.18 -2.36
N GLU A 141 -0.30 -20.90 -1.70
CA GLU A 141 -0.67 -21.44 -0.39
C GLU A 141 0.33 -21.17 0.75
N ALA A 142 1.20 -20.17 0.60
CA ALA A 142 2.15 -19.78 1.64
C ALA A 142 1.49 -18.98 2.77
N TRP A 143 0.40 -18.27 2.45
CA TRP A 143 -0.43 -17.56 3.42
C TRP A 143 -1.83 -17.34 2.83
N SER A 144 -2.88 -17.32 3.65
CA SER A 144 -4.23 -16.98 3.18
C SER A 144 -4.91 -16.00 4.14
N PRO A 145 -5.65 -14.99 3.64
CA PRO A 145 -6.47 -14.12 4.49
C PRO A 145 -7.68 -14.86 5.06
N LYS A 146 -8.09 -15.97 4.42
CA LYS A 146 -9.13 -16.85 4.92
C LYS A 146 -8.51 -17.76 5.97
N ARG A 147 -8.93 -17.64 7.23
CA ARG A 147 -8.58 -18.65 8.24
C ARG A 147 -9.11 -19.98 7.72
N ARG A 148 -8.22 -20.93 7.43
CA ARG A 148 -8.60 -22.34 7.28
C ARG A 148 -9.10 -22.77 8.67
N LEU A 149 -10.43 -22.83 8.82
CA LEU A 149 -11.12 -23.41 9.98
C LEU A 149 -10.93 -24.92 9.99
#